data_AF-A0A7S0B2M7-F1
#
_entry.id   AF-A0A7S0B2M7-F1
#
_cell.length_a   1.000
_cell.length_b   1.000
_cell.length_c   1.000
_cell.angle_alpha   90.00
_cell.angle_beta   90.00
_cell.angle_gamma   90.00
#
_symmetry.space_group_name_H-M   'P 1'
#
loop_
_entity.id
_entity.type
_entity.pdbx_description
1 polymer ?
#
loop_
_entity_poly.entity_id
_entity_poly.type
_entity_poly.pdbx_seq_one_letter_code
_entity_poly.pdbx_strand_id
1 'polypeptide(L)'
;GIPCRFESVLSFWHRHGLVFGKSDFYYVSLLNPVSKDIDIDPVEVSACKWMPIEQFLTSQGHPLILHILDKVFELKNNEESLESLRNKKGRLRPIVKMVEGDVQFGNRDPFPTYTGRISR
;
A
#
# COMPACT_ATOMS: atom_id res chain seq x y z
N GLY A 1 3.64 -19.56 -3.42
CA GLY A 1 3.14 -18.16 -3.44
C GLY A 1 1.62 -18.09 -3.55
N ILE A 2 1.03 -16.90 -3.79
CA ILE A 2 -0.42 -16.73 -4.06
C ILE A 2 -0.62 -16.08 -5.43
N PRO A 3 -1.38 -16.70 -6.36
CA PRO A 3 -1.70 -16.06 -7.63
C PRO A 3 -2.61 -14.86 -7.41
N CYS A 4 -2.23 -13.72 -7.99
CA CYS A 4 -2.92 -12.44 -7.83
C CYS A 4 -3.20 -11.78 -9.19
N ARG A 5 -4.32 -11.06 -9.27
CA ARG A 5 -4.63 -10.16 -10.38
C ARG A 5 -4.23 -8.74 -9.99
N PHE A 6 -3.53 -8.05 -10.88
CA PHE A 6 -3.25 -6.63 -10.73
C PHE A 6 -4.54 -5.81 -10.86
N GLU A 7 -4.75 -4.85 -9.95
CA GLU A 7 -5.88 -3.92 -10.00
C GLU A 7 -5.41 -2.48 -10.30
N SER A 8 -4.42 -1.97 -9.55
CA SER A 8 -3.89 -0.61 -9.77
C SER A 8 -2.52 -0.39 -9.14
N VAL A 9 -1.79 0.64 -9.62
CA VAL A 9 -0.70 1.26 -8.84
C VAL A 9 -1.35 2.28 -7.91
N LEU A 10 -1.05 2.20 -6.62
CA LEU A 10 -1.59 3.08 -5.58
C LEU A 10 -0.67 4.25 -5.28
N SER A 11 0.64 4.05 -5.40
CA SER A 11 1.63 5.10 -5.18
C SER A 11 2.98 4.66 -5.76
N PHE A 12 3.83 5.60 -6.12
CA PHE A 12 5.23 5.33 -6.44
C PHE A 12 6.13 6.50 -6.04
N TRP A 13 7.41 6.20 -5.84
CA TRP A 13 8.45 7.20 -5.71
C TRP A 13 9.65 6.87 -6.59
N HIS A 14 10.51 7.87 -6.74
CA HIS A 14 11.84 7.72 -7.31
C HIS A 14 12.80 8.48 -6.39
N ARG A 15 13.61 7.77 -5.60
CA ARG A 15 14.60 8.43 -4.74
C ARG A 15 15.96 8.33 -5.37
N HIS A 16 16.70 9.42 -5.27
CA HIS A 16 18.08 9.54 -5.74
C HIS A 16 19.03 9.63 -4.55
N GLY A 17 20.32 9.39 -4.78
CA GLY A 17 21.34 9.55 -3.75
C GLY A 17 21.27 8.51 -2.63
N LEU A 18 20.74 7.33 -2.92
CA LEU A 18 20.82 6.19 -1.99
C LEU A 18 22.25 5.64 -1.92
N VAL A 19 22.42 4.55 -1.16
CA VAL A 19 23.72 3.89 -0.97
C VAL A 19 24.43 3.68 -2.31
N PHE A 20 25.72 4.03 -2.38
CA PHE A 20 26.55 3.99 -3.58
C PHE A 20 26.10 4.92 -4.73
N GLY A 21 25.39 6.02 -4.42
CA GLY A 21 24.95 7.01 -5.41
C GLY A 21 23.87 6.45 -6.35
N LYS A 22 23.14 5.42 -5.92
CA LYS A 22 22.11 4.77 -6.71
C LYS A 22 20.76 5.45 -6.53
N SER A 23 19.87 5.16 -7.46
CA SER A 23 18.47 5.56 -7.39
C SER A 23 17.62 4.32 -7.16
N ASP A 24 16.50 4.46 -6.45
CA ASP A 24 15.47 3.44 -6.40
C ASP A 24 14.17 3.94 -7.03
N PHE A 25 13.52 3.04 -7.75
CA PHE A 25 12.15 3.23 -8.17
C PHE A 25 11.30 2.19 -7.45
N TYR A 26 10.32 2.65 -6.69
CA TYR A 26 9.45 1.77 -5.89
C TYR A 26 8.00 2.16 -6.11
N TYR A 27 7.11 1.17 -6.18
CA TYR A 27 5.69 1.40 -6.28
C TYR A 27 4.91 0.41 -5.42
N VAL A 28 3.77 0.87 -4.90
CA VAL A 28 2.80 0.06 -4.19
C VAL A 28 1.64 -0.22 -5.13
N SER A 29 1.22 -1.47 -5.21
CA SER A 29 0.12 -1.91 -6.07
C SER A 29 -0.96 -2.62 -5.27
N LEU A 30 -2.21 -2.43 -5.70
CA LEU A 30 -3.35 -3.19 -5.21
C LEU A 30 -3.47 -4.48 -6.03
N LEU A 31 -3.47 -5.60 -5.32
CA LEU A 31 -3.60 -6.92 -5.89
C LEU A 31 -4.87 -7.58 -5.38
N ASN A 32 -5.58 -8.29 -6.27
CA ASN A 32 -6.71 -9.12 -5.90
C ASN A 32 -6.31 -10.61 -5.97
N PRO A 33 -6.29 -11.34 -4.85
CA PRO A 33 -5.91 -12.74 -4.85
C PRO A 33 -6.92 -13.59 -5.62
N VAL A 34 -6.44 -14.63 -6.30
CA VAL A 34 -7.28 -15.62 -7.00
C VAL A 34 -7.67 -16.77 -6.07
N SER A 35 -6.83 -17.07 -5.08
CA SER A 35 -7.08 -18.03 -3.99
C SER A 35 -6.60 -17.45 -2.65
N LYS A 36 -7.00 -18.07 -1.53
CA LYS A 36 -6.49 -17.72 -0.19
C LYS A 36 -5.45 -18.73 0.33
N ASP A 37 -5.10 -19.71 -0.47
CA ASP A 37 -4.15 -20.76 -0.10
C ASP A 37 -2.73 -20.19 -0.15
N ILE A 38 -2.12 -20.07 1.04
CA ILE A 38 -0.75 -19.55 1.18
C ILE A 38 0.21 -20.70 0.94
N ASP A 39 1.05 -20.55 -0.07
CA ASP A 39 2.25 -21.37 -0.27
C ASP A 39 3.47 -20.47 -0.02
N ILE A 40 4.18 -20.72 1.08
CA ILE A 40 5.26 -19.86 1.60
C ILE A 40 6.63 -20.38 1.14
N ASP A 41 7.53 -19.47 0.80
CA ASP A 41 8.96 -19.79 0.66
C ASP A 41 9.67 -19.52 2.00
N PRO A 42 10.00 -20.55 2.80
CA PRO A 42 10.61 -20.36 4.11
C PRO A 42 12.06 -19.87 4.06
N VAL A 43 12.71 -19.88 2.88
CA VAL A 43 14.06 -19.35 2.70
C VAL A 43 14.03 -17.82 2.62
N GLU A 44 13.02 -17.27 1.93
CA GLU A 44 12.87 -15.83 1.75
C GLU A 44 12.07 -15.15 2.86
N VAL A 45 11.02 -15.82 3.39
CA VAL A 45 10.08 -15.24 4.37
C VAL A 45 9.83 -16.16 5.56
N SER A 46 9.93 -15.60 6.77
CA SER A 46 9.80 -16.34 8.02
C SER A 46 8.35 -16.64 8.45
N ALA A 47 7.38 -15.86 7.98
CA ALA A 47 5.96 -16.06 8.26
C ALA A 47 5.06 -15.38 7.21
N CYS A 48 3.90 -15.98 6.93
CA CYS A 48 2.87 -15.40 6.07
C CYS A 48 1.48 -15.80 6.58
N LYS A 49 0.57 -14.83 6.70
CA LYS A 49 -0.82 -15.06 7.09
C LYS A 49 -1.73 -13.99 6.51
N TRP A 50 -3.00 -14.33 6.30
CA TRP A 50 -4.04 -13.32 6.13
C TRP A 50 -4.29 -12.62 7.47
N MET A 51 -4.41 -11.30 7.43
CA MET A 51 -4.61 -10.47 8.62
C MET A 51 -5.77 -9.49 8.39
N PRO A 52 -6.71 -9.34 9.35
CA PRO A 52 -7.69 -8.27 9.32
C PRO A 52 -7.01 -6.89 9.29
N ILE A 53 -7.56 -5.93 8.54
CA ILE A 53 -6.93 -4.61 8.39
C ILE A 53 -6.86 -3.87 9.73
N GLU A 54 -7.83 -4.06 10.60
CA GLU A 54 -7.92 -3.43 11.91
C GLU A 54 -6.76 -3.89 12.79
N GLN A 55 -6.42 -5.19 12.72
CA GLN A 55 -5.25 -5.74 13.38
C GLN A 55 -3.94 -5.26 12.75
N PHE A 56 -3.90 -5.08 11.43
CA PHE A 56 -2.73 -4.56 10.74
C PHE A 56 -2.44 -3.11 11.16
N LEU A 57 -3.48 -2.27 11.21
CA LEU A 57 -3.38 -0.85 11.56
C LEU A 57 -2.83 -0.61 12.97
N THR A 58 -3.10 -1.49 13.94
CA THR A 58 -2.59 -1.33 15.32
C THR A 58 -1.09 -1.57 15.45
N SER A 59 -0.47 -2.27 14.49
CA SER A 59 0.94 -2.67 14.54
C SER A 59 1.80 -2.03 13.45
N GLN A 60 1.19 -1.28 12.52
CA GLN A 60 1.94 -0.65 11.43
C GLN A 60 2.57 0.69 11.82
N GLY A 61 3.88 0.78 11.60
CA GLY A 61 4.66 2.01 11.73
C GLY A 61 5.29 2.50 10.42
N HIS A 62 5.11 1.79 9.29
CA HIS A 62 5.79 2.16 8.05
C HIS A 62 5.17 3.43 7.43
N PRO A 63 5.92 4.54 7.28
CA PRO A 63 5.36 5.84 6.89
C PRO A 63 4.61 5.83 5.56
N LEU A 64 5.15 5.14 4.53
CA LEU A 64 4.48 5.01 3.24
C LEU A 64 3.16 4.24 3.34
N ILE A 65 3.11 3.17 4.15
CA ILE A 65 1.90 2.36 4.29
C ILE A 65 0.82 3.20 4.98
N LEU A 66 1.18 3.88 6.07
CA LEU A 66 0.26 4.79 6.78
C LEU A 66 -0.21 5.92 5.86
N HIS A 67 0.68 6.48 5.03
CA HIS A 67 0.33 7.50 4.04
C HIS A 67 -0.66 6.96 3.00
N ILE A 68 -0.47 5.76 2.47
CA ILE A 68 -1.39 5.13 1.51
C ILE A 68 -2.75 4.85 2.16
N LEU A 69 -2.78 4.27 3.35
CA LEU A 69 -4.03 3.98 4.06
C LEU A 69 -4.84 5.27 4.33
N ASP A 70 -4.17 6.37 4.64
CA ASP A 70 -4.79 7.70 4.75
C ASP A 70 -5.25 8.25 3.39
N LYS A 71 -4.34 8.42 2.43
CA LYS A 71 -4.61 9.20 1.22
C LYS A 71 -5.41 8.46 0.14
N VAL A 72 -5.23 7.15 0.07
CA VAL A 72 -5.86 6.30 -0.95
C VAL A 72 -7.16 5.69 -0.43
N PHE A 73 -7.16 5.27 0.84
CA PHE A 73 -8.29 4.56 1.44
C PHE A 73 -9.05 5.38 2.48
N GLU A 74 -8.64 6.63 2.77
CA GLU A 74 -9.32 7.54 3.72
C GLU A 74 -9.49 6.93 5.14
N LEU A 75 -8.63 5.98 5.53
CA LEU A 75 -8.74 5.20 6.78
C LEU A 75 -8.23 5.92 8.05
N LYS A 76 -8.15 7.25 8.06
CA LYS A 76 -7.77 7.98 9.29
C LYS A 76 -8.99 8.16 10.20
N ASN A 77 -8.90 7.56 11.39
CA ASN A 77 -9.77 7.73 12.57
C ASN A 77 -11.03 6.83 12.68
N ASN A 78 -10.88 5.50 12.66
CA ASN A 78 -11.85 4.51 13.20
C ASN A 78 -13.32 4.55 12.71
N GLU A 79 -13.72 5.46 11.83
CA GLU A 79 -15.12 5.66 11.46
C GLU A 79 -15.48 5.04 10.10
N GLU A 80 -14.52 4.83 9.20
CA GLU A 80 -14.78 4.19 7.91
C GLU A 80 -14.14 2.79 7.83
N SER A 81 -15.00 1.78 7.64
CA SER A 81 -14.60 0.39 7.40
C SER A 81 -14.16 0.21 5.95
N LEU A 82 -13.11 -0.57 5.69
CA LEU A 82 -12.73 -1.03 4.34
C LEU A 82 -13.91 -1.62 3.55
N GLU A 83 -14.95 -2.11 4.22
CA GLU A 83 -16.15 -2.65 3.59
C GLU A 83 -16.88 -1.59 2.74
N SER A 84 -16.84 -0.32 3.13
CA SER A 84 -17.43 0.78 2.36
C SER A 84 -16.71 1.01 1.02
N LEU A 85 -15.44 0.60 0.92
CA LEU A 85 -14.58 0.74 -0.26
C LEU A 85 -14.67 -0.46 -1.21
N ARG A 86 -15.47 -1.47 -0.85
CA ARG A 86 -15.72 -2.61 -1.73
C ARG A 86 -16.82 -2.29 -2.73
N ASN A 87 -16.60 -2.66 -3.99
CA ASN A 87 -17.64 -2.63 -5.00
C ASN A 87 -18.66 -3.77 -4.80
N LYS A 88 -19.73 -3.79 -5.60
CA LYS A 88 -20.76 -4.86 -5.60
C LYS A 88 -20.24 -6.29 -5.79
N LYS A 89 -18.99 -6.46 -6.22
CA LYS A 89 -18.29 -7.75 -6.38
C LYS A 89 -17.35 -8.06 -5.20
N GLY A 90 -17.42 -7.29 -4.11
CA GLY A 90 -16.58 -7.44 -2.92
C GLY A 90 -15.12 -7.02 -3.11
N ARG A 91 -14.76 -6.38 -4.23
CA ARG A 91 -13.37 -5.94 -4.48
C ARG A 91 -13.14 -4.53 -3.97
N LEU A 92 -12.01 -4.30 -3.31
CA LEU A 92 -11.53 -2.96 -2.99
C LEU A 92 -11.32 -2.18 -4.29
N ARG A 93 -11.93 -1.00 -4.41
CA ARG A 93 -11.66 -0.09 -5.52
C ARG A 93 -11.60 1.35 -5.06
N PRO A 94 -10.41 1.92 -5.02
CA PRO A 94 -10.24 3.31 -5.42
C PRO A 94 -9.78 3.31 -6.88
N ILE A 95 -10.64 3.76 -7.80
CA ILE A 95 -10.13 4.29 -9.08
C ILE A 95 -9.42 5.58 -8.70
N VAL A 96 -8.10 5.52 -8.71
CA VAL A 96 -7.25 6.64 -8.26
C VAL A 96 -6.73 7.45 -9.43
N LYS A 97 -6.66 8.77 -9.24
CA LYS A 97 -5.82 9.67 -10.03
C LYS A 97 -4.52 9.89 -9.27
N MET A 98 -3.39 9.88 -9.97
CA MET A 98 -2.10 10.18 -9.36
C MET A 98 -2.01 11.67 -9.02
N VAL A 99 -1.61 11.97 -7.79
CA VAL A 99 -1.32 13.31 -7.31
C VAL A 99 0.07 13.34 -6.68
N GLU A 100 0.78 14.45 -6.84
CA GLU A 100 2.10 14.66 -6.24
C GLU A 100 1.98 15.05 -4.75
N GLY A 101 2.95 14.63 -3.94
CA GLY A 101 3.08 14.97 -2.52
C GLY A 101 4.42 14.48 -1.96
N ASP A 102 4.58 14.48 -0.63
CA ASP A 102 5.83 14.08 0.02
C ASP A 102 5.61 13.06 1.16
N VAL A 103 6.53 12.11 1.30
CA VAL A 103 6.56 11.14 2.42
C VAL A 103 7.88 11.24 3.18
N GLN A 104 7.80 11.39 4.51
CA GLN A 104 8.95 11.50 5.40
C GLN A 104 9.32 10.17 6.07
N PHE A 105 10.62 9.86 6.14
CA PHE A 105 11.15 8.64 6.77
C PHE A 105 12.00 8.95 7.99
N GLY A 106 11.40 8.85 9.18
CA GLY A 106 12.06 9.22 10.43
C GLY A 106 12.54 10.66 10.37
N ASN A 107 13.82 10.90 10.62
CA ASN A 107 14.42 12.24 10.63
C ASN A 107 15.02 12.67 9.28
N ARG A 108 14.72 11.95 8.18
CA ARG A 108 15.21 12.31 6.84
C ARG A 108 14.33 13.41 6.23
N ASP A 109 14.88 14.10 5.24
CA ASP A 109 14.09 15.01 4.41
C ASP A 109 12.95 14.25 3.69
N PRO A 110 11.79 14.90 3.47
CA PRO A 110 10.69 14.29 2.74
C PRO A 110 11.07 13.96 1.29
N PHE A 111 10.51 12.87 0.77
CA PHE A 111 10.72 12.45 -0.63
C PHE A 111 9.47 12.72 -1.48
N PRO A 112 9.62 13.32 -2.67
CA PRO A 112 8.55 13.42 -3.64
C PRO A 112 7.97 12.05 -3.96
N THR A 113 6.67 11.93 -3.79
CA THR A 113 5.90 10.69 -3.90
C THR A 113 4.61 10.99 -4.64
N TYR A 114 4.31 10.20 -5.67
CA TYR A 114 3.04 10.26 -6.36
C TYR A 114 2.09 9.27 -5.70
N THR A 115 0.98 9.75 -5.18
CA THR A 115 0.00 8.94 -4.44
C THR A 115 -1.34 8.97 -5.18
N GLY A 116 -2.04 7.84 -5.20
CA GLY A 116 -3.37 7.73 -5.75
C GLY A 116 -4.39 8.45 -4.87
N ARG A 117 -5.28 9.21 -5.49
CA ARG A 117 -6.44 9.84 -4.83
C ARG A 117 -7.72 9.42 -5.50
N ILE A 118 -8.74 9.05 -4.72
CA ILE A 118 -10.05 8.64 -5.25
C ILE A 118 -10.62 9.77 -6.12
N SER A 119 -10.94 9.48 -7.39
CA SER A 119 -11.74 10.38 -8.21
C SER A 119 -13.21 10.18 -7.83
N ARG A 120 -13.77 11.11 -7.04
CA ARG A 120 -15.23 11.19 -6.82
C ARG A 120 -15.93 11.65 -8.09
#